data_AF-A0A258C9I7-F1
#
_entry.id   AF-A0A258C9I7-F1
#
_cell.length_a   1.000
_cell.length_b   1.000
_cell.length_c   1.000
_cell.angle_alpha   90.00
_cell.angle_beta   90.00
_cell.angle_gamma   90.00
#
_symmetry.space_group_name_H-M   'P 1'
#
loop_
_entity.id
_entity.type
_entity.pdbx_description
1 polymer ?
#
loop_
_entity_poly.entity_id
_entity_poly.type
_entity_poly.pdbx_seq_one_letter_code
_entity_poly.pdbx_strand_id
1 'polypeptide(L)' 'MPELPEVETTRRGIEPHLVGQRVSRVIVRERRLRWPIPEDLDVRLSGQRIEAVERRAKYLL' A
#
# COMPACT_ATOMS: atom_id res chain seq x y z
N MET A 1 -3.31 14.22 -10.21
CA MET A 1 -3.00 13.84 -8.82
C MET A 1 -4.32 13.68 -8.10
N PRO A 2 -4.61 12.58 -7.40
CA PRO A 2 -5.83 12.48 -6.61
C PRO A 2 -5.85 13.56 -5.53
N GLU A 3 -7.01 14.14 -5.25
CA GLU A 3 -7.21 15.07 -4.15
C GLU A 3 -7.62 14.31 -2.88
N LEU A 4 -7.84 15.04 -1.78
CA LEU A 4 -8.19 14.43 -0.50
C LEU A 4 -9.42 13.51 -0.57
N PRO A 5 -10.53 13.89 -1.24
CA PRO A 5 -11.71 13.03 -1.33
C PRO A 5 -11.42 11.68 -2.01
N GLU A 6 -10.67 11.67 -3.11
CA GLU A 6 -10.38 10.45 -3.88
C GLU A 6 -9.46 9.50 -3.10
N VAL A 7 -8.51 10.04 -2.33
CA VAL A 7 -7.65 9.22 -1.47
C VAL A 7 -8.47 8.58 -0.34
N GLU A 8 -9.42 9.32 0.26
CA GLU A 8 -10.32 8.77 1.28
C GLU A 8 -11.28 7.71 0.72
N THR A 9 -11.82 7.93 -0.48
CA THR A 9 -12.63 6.92 -1.19
C THR A 9 -11.82 5.66 -1.44
N THR A 10 -10.57 5.79 -1.87
CA THR A 10 -9.66 4.64 -2.08
C THR A 10 -9.39 3.91 -0.77
N ARG A 11 -9.06 4.63 0.31
CA ARG A 11 -8.82 4.08 1.66
C ARG A 11 -9.98 3.20 2.11
N ARG A 12 -11.20 3.76 2.09
CA ARG A 12 -12.44 3.04 2.47
C ARG A 12 -12.75 1.87 1.56
N GLY A 13 -12.41 1.97 0.27
CA GLY A 13 -12.64 0.90 -0.70
C GLY A 13 -11.76 -0.33 -0.49
N ILE A 14 -10.50 -0.13 -0.11
CA ILE A 14 -9.54 -1.25 0.04
C ILE A 14 -9.49 -1.83 1.46
N GLU A 15 -9.70 -1.01 2.49
CA GLU A 15 -9.64 -1.41 3.91
C GLU A 15 -10.37 -2.73 4.23
N PRO A 16 -11.66 -2.93 3.89
CA PRO A 16 -12.39 -4.15 4.26
C PRO A 16 -11.87 -5.42 3.57
N HIS A 17 -11.09 -5.28 2.49
CA HIS A 17 -10.53 -6.40 1.74
C HIS A 17 -9.08 -6.73 2.12
N LEU A 18 -8.39 -5.78 2.75
CA LEU A 18 -6.97 -5.90 3.07
C LEU A 18 -6.71 -6.16 4.57
N VAL A 19 -7.43 -5.49 5.46
CA VAL A 19 -7.18 -5.60 6.91
C VAL A 19 -7.34 -7.05 7.37
N GLY A 20 -6.33 -7.54 8.08
CA GLY A 20 -6.25 -8.91 8.56
C GLY A 20 -5.64 -9.91 7.58
N GLN A 21 -5.51 -9.58 6.30
CA GLN A 21 -4.89 -10.45 5.28
C GLN A 21 -3.37 -10.49 5.43
N ARG A 22 -2.76 -11.56 4.90
CA ARG A 22 -1.29 -11.68 4.79
C ARG A 22 -0.84 -11.47 3.35
N VAL A 23 0.24 -10.71 3.18
CA VAL A 23 0.90 -10.53 1.89
C VAL A 23 1.56 -11.86 1.50
N SER A 24 1.07 -12.52 0.45
CA SER A 24 1.66 -13.79 0.00
C SER A 24 2.96 -13.60 -0.77
N ARG A 25 2.99 -12.59 -1.64
CA ARG A 25 4.14 -12.23 -2.48
C ARG A 25 4.00 -10.79 -2.97
N VAL A 26 5.13 -10.11 -3.14
CA VAL A 26 5.19 -8.82 -3.83
C VAL A 26 5.93 -8.99 -5.16
N ILE A 27 5.41 -8.38 -6.22
CA ILE A 27 6.02 -8.40 -7.56
C ILE A 27 6.18 -6.96 -8.03
N VAL A 28 7.42 -6.47 -8.09
CA VAL A 28 7.73 -5.13 -8.57
C VAL A 28 8.19 -5.20 -10.02
N ARG A 29 7.39 -4.62 -10.94
CA ARG A 29 7.68 -4.63 -12.38
C ARG A 29 8.36 -3.35 -12.88
N GLU A 30 8.19 -2.24 -12.17
CA GLU A 30 8.85 -0.95 -12.43
C GLU A 30 9.30 -0.38 -11.08
N ARG A 31 10.61 -0.12 -10.95
CA ARG A 31 11.23 0.33 -9.69
C ARG A 31 11.42 1.85 -9.65
N ARG A 32 11.26 2.54 -10.78
CA ARG A 32 11.51 3.98 -10.95
C ARG A 32 10.26 4.82 -10.65
N LEU A 33 9.87 4.88 -9.36
CA LEU A 33 8.90 5.88 -8.89
C LEU A 33 9.61 7.20 -8.53
N ARG A 34 8.88 8.21 -8.02
CA ARG A 34 9.45 9.47 -7.52
C ARG A 34 10.65 9.23 -6.58
N TRP A 35 10.52 8.23 -5.72
CA TRP A 35 11.63 7.63 -5.00
C TRP A 35 11.78 6.18 -5.45
N PRO A 36 13.00 5.71 -5.74
CA PRO A 36 13.21 4.32 -6.14
C PRO A 36 12.67 3.33 -5.11
N ILE A 37 12.05 2.26 -5.59
CA ILE A 37 11.59 1.16 -4.73
C ILE A 37 12.83 0.35 -4.26
N PRO A 38 13.01 0.12 -2.95
CA PRO A 38 14.10 -0.68 -2.40
C PRO A 38 14.20 -2.08 -3.04
N GLU A 39 15.41 -2.60 -3.19
CA GLU A 39 15.65 -3.91 -3.81
C GLU A 39 14.98 -5.05 -3.06
N ASP A 40 14.92 -4.93 -1.73
CA ASP A 40 14.49 -5.93 -0.76
C ASP A 40 13.02 -5.80 -0.31
N LEU A 41 12.23 -4.90 -0.93
CA LEU A 41 10.85 -4.62 -0.51
C LEU A 41 9.97 -5.88 -0.50
N ASP A 42 10.18 -6.77 -1.47
CA ASP A 42 9.41 -8.01 -1.61
C ASP A 42 9.69 -8.99 -0.48
N VAL A 43 10.96 -9.13 -0.09
CA VAL A 43 11.37 -9.94 1.06
C VAL A 43 10.81 -9.35 2.34
N ARG A 44 10.89 -8.01 2.49
CA ARG A 44 10.40 -7.31 3.67
C ARG A 44 8.91 -7.49 3.89
N LEU A 45 8.10 -7.39 2.84
CA LEU A 45 6.64 -7.39 2.97
C LEU A 45 6.01 -8.79 2.91
N SER A 46 6.63 -9.76 2.24
CA SER A 46 6.05 -11.11 2.14
C SER A 46 5.88 -11.76 3.52
N GLY A 47 4.72 -12.34 3.76
CA GLY A 47 4.32 -12.95 5.02
C GLY A 47 3.76 -11.98 6.07
N GLN A 48 3.93 -10.66 5.90
CA GLN A 48 3.39 -9.67 6.83
C GLN A 48 1.86 -9.60 6.78
N ARG A 49 1.25 -9.26 7.92
CA ARG A 49 -0.19 -9.04 8.04
C ARG A 49 -0.49 -7.55 7.93
N ILE A 50 -1.52 -7.19 7.18
CA ILE A 50 -2.01 -5.81 7.11
C ILE A 50 -2.88 -5.57 8.35
N GLU A 51 -2.48 -4.64 9.22
CA GLU A 51 -3.18 -4.36 10.48
C GLU A 51 -4.22 -3.24 10.34
N ALA A 52 -3.91 -2.22 9.53
CA ALA A 52 -4.77 -1.07 9.28
C ALA A 52 -4.50 -0.50 7.88
N VAL A 53 -5.41 0.33 7.38
CA VAL A 53 -5.22 1.16 6.20
C VAL A 53 -5.62 2.59 6.55
N GLU A 54 -4.63 3.46 6.69
CA GLU A 54 -4.85 4.83 7.17
C GLU A 54 -4.63 5.84 6.04
N ARG A 55 -4.98 7.10 6.32
CA ARG A 55 -4.71 8.20 5.41
C ARG A 55 -4.16 9.39 6.18
N ARG A 56 -3.07 9.96 5.68
CA ARG A 56 -2.55 11.26 6.13
C ARG A 56 -2.42 12.20 4.94
N ALA A 57 -3.20 13.27 4.94
CA ALA A 57 -3.34 14.16 3.77
C ALA A 57 -3.62 13.34 2.50
N LYS A 58 -2.75 13.41 1.48
CA LYS A 58 -2.88 12.67 0.21
C LYS A 58 -2.10 11.35 0.17
N TYR A 59 -1.65 10.84 1.33
CA TYR A 59 -0.91 9.58 1.45
C TYR A 59 -1.79 8.50 2.08
N LEU A 60 -1.80 7.31 1.47
CA LEU A 60 -2.23 6.08 2.13
C LEU A 60 -1.06 5.53 2.93
N LEU A 61 -1.37 5.04 4.14
CA LEU A 61 -0.41 4.46 5.08
C LEU A 61 -0.81 3.01 5.35
#